data_AF-A0A972B802-F1
#
_entry.id   AF-A0A972B802-F1
#
_cell.length_a   1.000
_cell.length_b   1.000
_cell.length_c   1.000
_cell.angle_alpha   90.00
_cell.angle_beta   90.00
_cell.angle_gamma   90.00
#
_symmetry.space_group_name_H-M   'P 1'
#
loop_
_entity.id
_entity.type
_entity.pdbx_description
1 polymer ?
#
loop_
_entity_poly.entity_id
_entity_poly.type
_entity_poly.pdbx_seq_one_letter_code
_entity_poly.pdbx_strand_id
1 'polypeptide(L)' 'MKDFVHLHVHSEYSLLDGSARIDELAEQASKLGMNALALTDHGVMYGV' A
#
# COMPACT_ATOMS: atom_id res chain seq x y z
N MET A 1 -17.22 3.51 14.91
CA MET A 1 -15.86 3.21 14.40
C MET A 1 -15.58 4.25 13.32
N LYS A 2 -14.41 4.91 13.31
CA LYS A 2 -14.10 5.89 12.25
C LYS A 2 -13.50 5.15 11.07
N ASP A 3 -13.95 5.49 9.87
CA ASP A 3 -13.30 5.03 8.64
C ASP A 3 -11.84 5.50 8.63
N PHE A 4 -10.93 4.61 8.27
CA PHE A 4 -9.49 4.86 8.23
C PHE A 4 -8.89 4.28 6.96
N VAL A 5 -7.96 5.02 6.36
CA VAL A 5 -7.23 4.65 5.15
C VAL A 5 -5.78 5.10 5.26
N HIS A 6 -4.85 4.28 4.78
CA HIS A 6 -3.44 4.67 4.67
C HIS A 6 -3.21 5.44 3.36
N LEU A 7 -2.65 6.64 3.47
CA LEU A 7 -2.34 7.51 2.33
C LEU A 7 -0.83 7.58 2.00
N HIS A 8 0.00 6.84 2.74
CA HIS A 8 1.45 6.81 2.55
C HIS A 8 1.92 5.38 2.84
N VAL A 9 2.20 4.62 1.79
CA VAL A 9 2.57 3.20 1.87
C VAL A 9 3.58 2.90 0.76
N HIS A 10 4.63 2.16 1.12
CA HIS A 10 5.65 1.69 0.20
C HIS A 10 5.45 0.21 -0.09
N SER A 11 5.45 -0.16 -1.37
CA SER A 11 5.48 -1.55 -1.82
C SER A 11 6.91 -2.02 -2.06
N GLU A 12 7.07 -3.29 -2.44
CA GLU A 12 8.33 -3.87 -2.91
C GLU A 12 9.02 -3.11 -4.07
N TYR A 13 8.29 -2.23 -4.76
CA TYR A 13 8.86 -1.35 -5.80
C TYR A 13 9.64 -0.16 -5.23
N SER A 14 9.49 0.14 -3.94
CA SER A 14 10.41 0.99 -3.19
C SER A 14 11.71 0.24 -2.91
N LEU A 15 12.60 0.21 -3.89
CA LEU A 15 13.83 -0.59 -3.85
C LEU A 15 14.63 -0.35 -2.56
N LEU A 16 15.01 -1.45 -1.90
CA LEU A 16 15.81 -1.49 -0.66
C LEU A 16 15.10 -0.98 0.60
N ASP A 17 13.83 -0.54 0.51
CA ASP A 17 13.06 -0.01 1.65
C ASP A 17 11.70 -0.70 1.84
N GLY A 18 11.01 -1.01 0.74
CA GLY A 18 9.71 -1.68 0.76
C GLY A 18 9.83 -3.20 0.77
N SER A 19 9.20 -3.84 1.76
CA SER A 19 9.13 -5.30 1.88
C SER A 19 7.75 -5.88 1.55
N ALA A 20 6.74 -5.03 1.41
CA ALA A 20 5.36 -5.45 1.25
C ALA A 20 4.99 -5.63 -0.22
N ARG A 21 4.55 -6.84 -0.61
CA ARG A 21 4.06 -7.10 -1.96
C ARG A 21 2.75 -6.38 -2.23
N ILE A 22 2.58 -5.87 -3.43
CA ILE A 22 1.41 -5.03 -3.76
C ILE A 22 0.08 -5.80 -3.63
N ASP A 23 0.04 -7.06 -4.06
CA ASP A 23 -1.16 -7.90 -3.97
C ASP A 23 -1.53 -8.18 -2.51
N GLU A 24 -0.52 -8.43 -1.67
CA GLU A 24 -0.72 -8.66 -0.24
C GLU A 24 -1.19 -7.40 0.48
N LEU A 25 -0.68 -6.22 0.10
CA LEU A 25 -1.15 -4.92 0.62
C LEU A 25 -2.63 -4.69 0.32
N ALA A 26 -3.06 -4.94 -0.92
CA ALA A 26 -4.46 -4.81 -1.32
C ALA A 26 -5.36 -5.80 -0.56
N GLU A 27 -4.93 -7.06 -0.44
CA GLU A 27 -5.67 -8.09 0.29
C GLU A 27 -5.82 -7.72 1.79
N GLN A 28 -4.75 -7.24 2.42
CA GLN A 28 -4.80 -6.83 3.84
C GLN A 28 -5.68 -5.59 4.04
N ALA A 29 -5.61 -4.59 3.16
CA ALA A 29 -6.48 -3.42 3.23
C ALA A 29 -7.97 -3.82 3.16
N SER A 30 -8.31 -4.76 2.26
CA SER A 30 -9.67 -5.30 2.17
C SER A 30 -10.07 -6.07 3.44
N LYS A 31 -9.19 -6.89 4.01
CA LYS A 31 -9.45 -7.66 5.26
C LYS A 31 -9.69 -6.74 6.46
N LEU A 32 -9.02 -5.59 6.50
CA LEU A 32 -9.15 -4.59 7.55
C LEU A 32 -10.35 -3.64 7.35
N GLY A 33 -11.14 -3.82 6.28
CA GLY A 33 -12.29 -2.98 5.99
C GLY A 33 -11.94 -1.57 5.52
N MET A 34 -10.73 -1.38 4.98
CA MET A 34 -10.32 -0.10 4.40
C MET A 34 -10.88 0.01 2.98
N ASN A 35 -11.69 1.05 2.71
CA ASN A 35 -12.29 1.27 1.39
C ASN A 35 -11.30 1.78 0.34
N ALA A 36 -10.13 2.25 0.75
CA ALA A 36 -9.07 2.74 -0.12
C ALA A 36 -7.69 2.55 0.52
N LEU A 37 -6.66 2.51 -0.33
CA LEU A 37 -5.25 2.45 0.02
C LEU A 37 -4.47 3.28 -1.01
N ALA A 38 -3.56 4.14 -0.56
CA ALA A 38 -2.64 4.83 -1.47
C ALA A 38 -1.30 4.09 -1.54
N LEU A 39 -0.73 4.03 -2.75
CA LEU A 39 0.63 3.58 -3.00
C LEU A 39 1.52 4.80 -3.28
N THR A 40 2.60 4.95 -2.51
CA THR A 40 3.50 6.11 -2.56
C THR A 40 4.96 5.65 -2.55
N ASP A 41 5.36 4.91 -3.59
CA ASP A 41 6.72 4.40 -3.70
C ASP A 41 7.78 5.49 -3.88
N HIS A 42 9.03 5.18 -3.52
CA HIS A 42 10.15 6.13 -3.59
C HIS A 42 10.53 6.48 -5.03
N GLY A 43 10.03 7.63 -5.50
CA GLY A 43 10.44 8.22 -6.78
C GLY A 43 10.02 7.44 -8.02
N VAL A 44 9.15 6.44 -7.86
CA VAL A 44 8.69 5.54 -8.93
C VAL A 44 7.20 5.23 -8.81
N MET A 45 6.61 4.70 -9.89
CA MET A 45 5.21 4.22 -9.94
C MET A 45 5.13 2.86 -10.66
N TYR A 46 6.05 1.94 -10.34
CA TYR A 46 6.11 0.64 -11.03
C TYR A 46 4.99 -0.32 -10.65
N GLY A 47 4.38 -0.13 -9.48
CA GLY A 47 3.24 -0.92 -9.00
C GLY A 47 1.87 -0.41 -9.45
N VAL A 48 1.79 0.48 -10.44
CA VAL A 48 0.51 0.97 -11.00
C VAL A 48 0.03 0.06 -12.12
#